data_AF-A0A7X9HW11-F1
#
_entry.id   AF-A0A7X9HW11-F1
#
_cell.length_a   1.000
_cell.length_b   1.000
_cell.length_c   1.000
_cell.angle_alpha   90.00
_cell.angle_beta   90.00
_cell.angle_gamma   90.00
#
_symmetry.space_group_name_H-M   'P 1'
#
loop_
_entity.id
_entity.type
_entity.pdbx_description
1 polymer ?
#
loop_
_entity_poly.entity_id
_entity_poly.type
_entity_poly.pdbx_seq_one_letter_code
_entity_poly.pdbx_strand_id
1 'polypeptide(L)'
;MKKKIALVVVIAIAVSIAFSFIPESTTTAEASPAYTVLGYLDAKVTANYLNVRTGPSTNYRVLCVLKKGQNVKVFGKLGDWYTLYEPATGCVGVASVKYLDVAWPKPEPKPEPKPEPKPEPKPEPEPEPQPEPQPEPEPEPQPEPTPEEPKEPEKPGQPEQGDVSPEVQTLLDLVNKARAEAGAGPLKIDPELQKVATLKAKDLV
;
A
#
# COMPACT_ATOMS: atom_id res chain seq x y z
N MET A 1 26.95 27.73 -71.72
CA MET A 1 27.24 27.02 -70.45
C MET A 1 27.09 27.92 -69.21
N LYS A 2 27.56 29.17 -69.22
CA LYS A 2 27.53 30.09 -68.06
C LYS A 2 26.14 30.41 -67.48
N LYS A 3 25.10 30.58 -68.32
CA LYS A 3 23.72 30.88 -67.87
C LYS A 3 23.01 29.70 -67.19
N LYS A 4 23.30 28.46 -67.61
CA LYS A 4 22.74 27.24 -67.00
C LYS A 4 23.37 26.95 -65.63
N ILE A 5 24.68 27.23 -65.48
CA ILE A 5 25.38 27.12 -64.20
C ILE A 5 24.89 28.19 -63.21
N ALA A 6 24.68 29.44 -63.66
CA ALA A 6 24.09 30.49 -62.82
C ALA A 6 22.67 30.14 -62.32
N LEU A 7 21.84 29.54 -63.18
CA LEU A 7 20.49 29.11 -62.80
C LEU A 7 20.50 27.97 -61.76
N VAL A 8 21.41 27.00 -61.88
CA VAL A 8 21.55 25.91 -60.90
C VAL A 8 22.05 26.43 -59.55
N VAL A 9 22.96 27.41 -59.54
CA VAL A 9 23.44 28.05 -58.29
C VAL A 9 22.31 28.82 -57.59
N VAL A 10 21.48 29.55 -58.34
CA VAL A 10 20.34 30.29 -57.78
C VAL A 10 19.28 29.34 -57.21
N ILE A 11 19.00 28.22 -57.88
CA ILE A 11 18.06 27.20 -57.37
C ILE A 11 18.62 26.52 -56.11
N ALA A 12 19.92 26.22 -56.07
CA ALA A 12 20.56 25.65 -54.87
C ALA A 12 20.50 26.60 -53.67
N ILE A 13 20.65 27.91 -53.88
CA ILE A 13 20.51 28.93 -52.83
C ILE A 13 19.04 29.08 -52.39
N ALA A 14 18.08 29.02 -53.32
CA ALA A 14 16.66 29.09 -52.98
C ALA A 14 16.17 27.85 -52.18
N VAL A 15 16.68 26.67 -52.51
CA VAL A 15 16.33 25.42 -51.80
C VAL A 15 16.97 25.37 -50.40
N SER A 16 18.15 25.95 -50.21
CA SER A 16 18.78 26.02 -48.88
C SER A 16 18.07 27.02 -47.95
N ILE A 17 17.53 28.13 -48.48
CA ILE A 17 16.73 29.08 -47.67
C ILE A 17 15.37 28.47 -47.29
N ALA A 18 14.76 27.66 -48.16
CA ALA A 18 13.48 27.00 -47.88
C ALA A 18 13.57 25.87 -46.84
N PHE A 19 14.75 25.29 -46.61
CA PHE A 19 14.97 24.21 -45.64
C PHE A 19 15.32 24.69 -44.21
N SER A 20 15.56 26.00 -44.03
CA SER A 20 15.93 26.59 -42.72
C SER A 20 14.75 27.08 -41.88
N PHE A 21 13.51 26.87 -42.33
CA PHE A 21 12.28 27.19 -41.58
C PHE A 21 11.48 25.93 -41.27
N ILE A 22 12.14 24.90 -40.71
CA ILE A 22 11.41 23.87 -39.97
C ILE A 22 11.15 24.47 -38.59
N PRO A 23 9.91 24.77 -38.20
CA PRO A 23 9.63 25.13 -36.82
C PRO A 23 10.02 23.92 -35.97
N GLU A 24 11.11 24.05 -35.21
CA GLU A 24 11.43 23.12 -34.14
C GLU A 24 10.20 23.10 -33.23
N SER A 25 9.45 21.99 -33.32
CA SER A 25 8.40 21.70 -32.36
C SER A 25 9.12 21.36 -31.07
N THR A 26 9.43 22.39 -30.28
CA THR A 26 9.90 22.22 -28.92
C THR A 26 8.77 21.55 -28.15
N THR A 27 8.85 20.24 -27.97
CA THR A 27 8.04 19.51 -27.02
C THR A 27 8.36 20.09 -25.64
N THR A 28 7.48 20.95 -25.14
CA THR A 28 7.52 21.41 -23.76
C THR A 28 7.30 20.19 -22.87
N ALA A 29 8.36 19.74 -22.21
CA ALA A 29 8.26 18.72 -21.16
C ALA A 29 7.69 19.39 -19.91
N GLU A 30 6.37 19.30 -19.73
CA GLU A 30 5.75 19.68 -18.47
C GLU A 30 6.10 18.63 -17.40
N ALA A 31 6.49 19.09 -16.22
CA ALA A 31 6.78 18.19 -15.11
C ALA A 31 5.53 17.37 -14.76
N SER A 32 5.70 16.06 -14.54
CA SER A 32 4.61 15.20 -14.10
C SER A 32 3.99 15.76 -12.81
N PRO A 33 2.67 15.98 -12.77
CA PRO A 33 2.01 16.49 -11.57
C PRO A 33 2.26 15.55 -10.38
N ALA A 34 2.49 16.10 -9.20
CA ALA A 34 2.65 15.32 -7.98
C ALA A 34 1.31 14.65 -7.59
N TYR A 35 1.36 13.36 -7.26
CA TYR A 35 0.20 12.62 -6.76
C TYR A 35 0.01 12.88 -5.26
N THR A 36 -1.21 13.28 -4.87
CA THR A 36 -1.61 13.44 -3.47
C THR A 36 -2.59 12.34 -3.11
N VAL A 37 -2.27 11.55 -2.08
CA VAL A 37 -3.17 10.53 -1.55
C VAL A 37 -4.27 11.20 -0.72
N LEU A 38 -5.52 10.81 -0.93
CA LEU A 38 -6.69 11.26 -0.15
C LEU A 38 -7.37 10.06 0.52
N GLY A 39 -8.10 10.30 1.61
CA GLY A 39 -8.69 9.26 2.45
C GLY A 39 -10.10 8.81 2.04
N TYR A 40 -10.37 8.56 0.75
CA TYR A 40 -11.70 8.18 0.23
C TYR A 40 -12.82 9.16 0.64
N LEU A 41 -12.62 10.42 0.29
CA LEU A 41 -13.60 11.49 0.53
C LEU A 41 -14.87 11.27 -0.28
N ASP A 42 -16.02 11.56 0.33
CA ASP A 42 -17.29 11.60 -0.40
C ASP A 42 -17.30 12.75 -1.41
N ALA A 43 -17.71 12.46 -2.63
CA ALA A 43 -17.87 13.47 -3.67
C ALA A 43 -19.15 13.25 -4.48
N LYS A 44 -19.72 14.34 -4.97
CA LYS A 44 -20.92 14.33 -5.81
C LYS A 44 -20.60 14.84 -7.20
N VAL A 45 -21.08 14.12 -8.21
CA VAL A 45 -20.90 14.50 -9.62
C VAL A 45 -21.81 15.68 -9.96
N THR A 46 -21.24 16.79 -10.45
CA THR A 46 -21.99 18.01 -10.79
C THR A 46 -22.35 18.10 -12.27
N ALA A 47 -21.59 17.44 -13.15
CA ALA A 47 -21.83 17.40 -14.59
C ALA A 47 -22.94 16.42 -15.00
N ASN A 48 -23.65 16.71 -16.10
CA ASN A 48 -24.68 15.82 -16.67
C ASN A 48 -24.12 14.43 -17.01
N TYR A 49 -22.95 14.42 -17.66
CA TYR A 49 -22.18 13.23 -18.00
C TYR A 49 -20.71 13.51 -17.73
N LEU A 50 -20.09 12.71 -16.87
CA LEU A 50 -18.68 12.84 -16.51
C LEU A 50 -17.94 11.58 -16.94
N ASN A 51 -16.98 11.74 -17.86
CA ASN A 51 -16.15 10.65 -18.33
C ASN A 51 -15.04 10.35 -17.32
N VAL A 52 -15.01 9.12 -16.82
CA VAL A 52 -13.93 8.59 -16.00
C VAL A 52 -12.94 7.89 -16.93
N ARG A 53 -11.66 8.25 -16.83
CA ARG A 53 -10.61 7.84 -17.77
C ARG A 53 -9.51 7.04 -17.06
N THR A 54 -8.64 6.42 -17.85
CA THR A 54 -7.46 5.72 -17.34
C THR A 54 -6.33 6.66 -16.89
N GLY A 55 -6.33 7.93 -17.29
CA GLY A 55 -5.27 8.89 -16.97
C GLY A 55 -5.71 10.37 -17.03
N PRO A 56 -4.87 11.28 -16.49
CA PRO A 56 -5.20 12.69 -16.22
C PRO A 56 -5.14 13.57 -17.49
N SER A 57 -5.80 13.15 -18.57
CA SER A 57 -5.92 13.91 -19.81
C SER A 57 -7.09 13.40 -20.63
N THR A 58 -7.61 14.24 -21.52
CA THR A 58 -8.65 13.88 -22.49
C THR A 58 -8.20 12.85 -23.52
N ASN A 59 -6.89 12.63 -23.67
CA ASN A 59 -6.31 11.65 -24.59
C ASN A 59 -6.40 10.21 -24.06
N TYR A 60 -6.65 10.02 -22.76
CA TYR A 60 -6.79 8.69 -22.18
C TYR A 60 -8.18 8.10 -22.47
N ARG A 61 -8.22 6.78 -22.58
CA ARG A 61 -9.45 6.02 -22.83
C ARG A 61 -10.46 6.23 -21.70
N VAL A 62 -11.73 6.38 -22.07
CA VAL A 62 -12.86 6.42 -21.12
C VAL A 62 -13.17 5.00 -20.65
N LEU A 63 -13.21 4.80 -19.34
CA LEU A 63 -13.59 3.55 -18.68
C LEU A 63 -15.10 3.48 -18.45
N CYS A 64 -15.68 4.56 -17.94
CA CYS A 64 -17.11 4.66 -17.67
C CYS A 64 -17.58 6.12 -17.71
N VAL A 65 -18.90 6.31 -17.67
CA VAL A 65 -19.55 7.63 -17.65
C VAL A 65 -20.45 7.72 -16.43
N LEU A 66 -20.15 8.69 -15.57
CA LEU A 66 -20.94 9.00 -14.39
C LEU A 66 -22.03 10.03 -14.74
N LYS A 67 -23.17 9.96 -14.06
CA LYS A 67 -24.30 10.88 -14.24
C LYS A 67 -24.34 11.92 -13.12
N LYS A 68 -24.97 13.06 -13.40
CA LYS A 68 -25.18 14.12 -12.41
C LYS A 68 -25.86 13.58 -11.14
N GLY A 69 -25.32 13.97 -10.00
CA GLY A 69 -25.85 13.63 -8.69
C GLY A 69 -25.38 12.29 -8.13
N GLN A 70 -24.64 11.48 -8.91
CA GLN A 70 -24.04 10.25 -8.40
C GLN A 70 -22.99 10.54 -7.33
N ASN A 71 -22.94 9.66 -6.33
CA ASN A 71 -21.97 9.69 -5.25
C ASN A 71 -20.79 8.79 -5.59
N VAL A 72 -19.58 9.34 -5.45
CA VAL A 72 -18.32 8.64 -5.68
C VAL A 72 -17.37 8.88 -4.51
N LYS A 73 -16.39 8.01 -4.35
CA LYS A 73 -15.33 8.13 -3.35
C LYS A 73 -14.02 8.57 -4.02
N VAL A 74 -13.46 9.70 -3.59
CA VAL A 74 -12.22 10.27 -4.11
C VAL A 74 -11.06 9.92 -3.20
N PHE A 75 -10.04 9.24 -3.72
CA PHE A 75 -8.91 8.72 -2.93
C PHE A 75 -7.54 9.27 -3.38
N GLY A 76 -7.51 10.19 -4.33
CA GLY A 76 -6.30 10.91 -4.66
C GLY A 76 -6.51 12.05 -5.65
N LYS A 77 -5.48 12.89 -5.79
CA LYS A 77 -5.45 14.04 -6.69
C LYS A 77 -4.14 14.05 -7.47
N LEU A 78 -4.24 14.30 -8.77
CA LEU A 78 -3.12 14.41 -9.69
C LEU A 78 -3.34 15.65 -10.56
N GLY A 79 -2.73 16.77 -10.19
CA GLY A 79 -2.99 18.06 -10.83
C GLY A 79 -4.47 18.46 -10.73
N ASP A 80 -5.13 18.64 -11.87
CA ASP A 80 -6.56 18.98 -12.00
C ASP A 80 -7.47 17.77 -12.18
N TRP A 81 -7.01 16.60 -11.76
CA TRP A 81 -7.75 15.34 -11.82
C TRP A 81 -7.82 14.68 -10.44
N TYR A 82 -8.97 14.09 -10.14
CA TYR A 82 -9.17 13.23 -8.98
C TYR A 82 -9.18 11.76 -9.41
N THR A 83 -8.51 10.90 -8.64
CA THR A 83 -8.73 9.45 -8.66
C THR A 83 -9.94 9.13 -7.81
N LEU A 84 -10.87 8.38 -8.38
CA LEU A 84 -12.16 8.08 -7.77
C LEU A 84 -12.59 6.63 -8.01
N TYR A 85 -13.51 6.19 -7.15
CA TYR A 85 -14.16 4.90 -7.17
C TYR A 85 -15.68 5.11 -7.03
N GLU A 86 -16.46 4.51 -7.92
CA GLU A 86 -17.92 4.45 -7.80
C GLU A 86 -18.34 3.08 -7.25
N PRO A 87 -18.94 3.02 -6.04
CA PRO A 87 -19.28 1.74 -5.40
C PRO A 87 -20.44 1.00 -6.07
N ALA A 88 -21.35 1.71 -6.76
CA ALA A 88 -22.51 1.09 -7.40
C ALA A 88 -22.16 0.27 -8.65
N THR A 89 -21.20 0.77 -9.44
CA THR A 89 -20.77 0.14 -10.70
C THR A 89 -19.43 -0.56 -10.59
N GLY A 90 -18.66 -0.27 -9.52
CA GLY A 90 -17.29 -0.73 -9.38
C GLY A 90 -16.29 0.04 -10.25
N CYS A 91 -16.70 1.12 -10.93
CA CYS A 91 -15.81 1.86 -11.81
C CYS A 91 -14.72 2.61 -11.02
N VAL A 92 -13.46 2.42 -11.42
CA VAL A 92 -12.28 3.10 -10.85
C VAL A 92 -11.57 3.85 -11.97
N GLY A 93 -11.21 5.10 -11.73
CA GLY A 93 -10.36 5.85 -12.66
C GLY A 93 -10.17 7.29 -12.25
N VAL A 94 -9.85 8.15 -13.22
CA VAL A 94 -9.61 9.58 -13.01
C VAL A 94 -10.63 10.45 -13.72
N ALA A 95 -11.06 11.51 -13.06
CA ALA A 95 -11.97 12.51 -13.61
C ALA A 95 -11.53 13.92 -13.21
N SER A 96 -11.94 14.93 -13.98
CA SER A 96 -11.53 16.31 -13.73
C SER A 96 -12.14 16.86 -12.44
N VAL A 97 -11.31 17.56 -11.65
CA VAL A 97 -11.67 18.21 -10.37
C VAL A 97 -12.89 19.13 -10.53
N LYS A 98 -13.02 19.81 -11.68
CA LYS A 98 -14.08 20.78 -11.95
C LYS A 98 -15.50 20.21 -11.84
N TYR A 99 -15.66 18.90 -12.00
CA TYR A 99 -16.98 18.26 -12.08
C TYR A 99 -17.33 17.43 -10.84
N LEU A 100 -16.54 17.57 -9.78
CA LEU A 100 -16.71 16.83 -8.53
C LEU A 100 -16.78 17.81 -7.36
N ASP A 101 -17.88 17.76 -6.63
CA ASP A 101 -18.06 18.47 -5.37
C ASP A 101 -17.62 17.55 -4.23
N VAL A 102 -16.40 17.73 -3.74
CA VAL A 102 -15.77 16.88 -2.73
C VAL A 102 -16.03 17.44 -1.33
N ALA A 103 -16.59 16.62 -0.45
CA ALA A 103 -16.81 16.95 0.95
C ALA A 103 -15.50 16.82 1.74
N TRP A 104 -14.82 17.94 1.93
CA TRP A 104 -13.60 17.98 2.74
C TRP A 104 -13.96 17.97 4.23
N PRO A 105 -13.31 17.11 5.05
CA PRO A 105 -13.46 17.19 6.49
C PRO A 105 -12.97 18.55 6.96
N LYS A 106 -13.79 19.25 7.74
CA LYS A 106 -13.40 20.50 8.38
C LYS A 106 -12.22 20.20 9.32
N PRO A 107 -11.09 20.93 9.26
CA PRO A 107 -9.98 20.68 10.16
C PRO A 107 -10.46 20.80 11.61
N GLU A 108 -10.28 19.72 12.38
CA GLU A 108 -10.58 19.72 13.81
C GLU A 108 -9.66 20.73 14.52
N PRO A 109 -10.16 21.47 15.53
CA PRO A 109 -9.32 22.36 16.32
C PRO A 109 -8.20 21.54 16.97
N LYS A 110 -6.96 22.00 16.76
CA LYS A 110 -5.75 21.35 17.30
C LYS A 110 -5.88 21.26 18.83
N PRO A 111 -5.65 20.09 19.45
CA PRO A 111 -5.70 19.96 20.90
C PRO A 111 -4.70 20.94 21.54
N GLU A 112 -5.16 21.71 22.53
CA GLU A 112 -4.28 22.59 23.30
C GLU A 112 -3.15 21.78 23.94
N PRO A 113 -1.92 22.31 24.00
CA PRO A 113 -0.79 21.61 24.59
C PRO A 113 -1.12 21.26 26.05
N LYS A 114 -1.12 19.96 26.33
CA LYS A 114 -1.28 19.42 27.69
C LYS A 114 -0.10 19.92 28.54
N PRO A 115 -0.34 20.43 29.77
CA PRO A 115 0.73 20.95 30.62
C PRO A 115 1.80 19.88 30.86
N GLU A 116 3.08 20.26 30.71
CA GLU A 116 4.22 19.36 30.90
C GLU A 116 4.22 18.77 32.31
N PRO A 117 4.44 17.45 32.47
CA PRO A 117 4.58 16.84 33.78
C PRO A 117 5.85 17.34 34.46
N LYS A 118 5.71 17.77 35.72
CA LYS A 118 6.82 18.16 36.61
C LYS A 118 7.79 16.98 36.74
N PRO A 119 9.12 17.20 36.69
CA PRO A 119 10.11 16.13 36.78
C PRO A 119 9.96 15.35 38.08
N GLU A 120 9.84 14.02 37.96
CA GLU A 120 9.82 13.10 39.10
C GLU A 120 11.20 13.06 39.80
N PRO A 121 11.23 12.93 41.14
CA PRO A 121 12.48 12.81 41.88
C PRO A 121 13.19 11.48 41.58
N LYS A 122 14.51 11.57 41.45
CA LYS A 122 15.42 10.46 41.13
C LYS A 122 15.40 9.39 42.23
N PRO A 123 15.25 8.09 41.91
CA PRO A 123 15.23 7.04 42.93
C PRO A 123 16.61 6.87 43.61
N GLU A 124 16.58 6.65 44.93
CA GLU A 124 17.75 6.30 45.75
C GLU A 124 18.29 4.90 45.36
N PRO A 125 19.62 4.67 45.51
CA PRO A 125 20.24 3.40 45.14
C PRO A 125 19.82 2.23 46.06
N GLU A 126 19.46 1.10 45.46
CA GLU A 126 19.17 -0.16 46.16
C GLU A 126 20.41 -0.72 46.89
N PRO A 127 20.24 -1.38 48.05
CA PRO A 127 21.33 -2.03 48.78
C PRO A 127 21.84 -3.30 48.09
N GLU A 128 23.15 -3.55 48.18
CA GLU A 128 23.86 -4.68 47.57
C GLU A 128 23.37 -6.06 48.07
N PRO A 129 23.35 -7.09 47.21
CA PRO A 129 22.89 -8.43 47.57
C PRO A 129 23.90 -9.18 48.47
N GLN A 130 23.38 -9.89 49.48
CA GLN A 130 24.15 -10.82 50.31
C GLN A 130 24.53 -12.10 49.54
N PRO A 131 25.67 -12.73 49.86
CA PRO A 131 26.17 -13.90 49.14
C PRO A 131 25.31 -15.16 49.37
N GLU A 132 25.05 -15.89 48.28
CA GLU A 132 24.33 -17.16 48.25
C GLU A 132 25.11 -18.30 48.95
N PRO A 133 24.43 -19.24 49.64
CA PRO A 133 25.08 -20.43 50.21
C PRO A 133 25.41 -21.49 49.14
N GLN A 134 26.55 -22.15 49.30
CA GLN A 134 27.06 -23.21 48.41
C GLN A 134 26.16 -24.47 48.42
N PRO A 135 26.03 -25.16 47.27
CA PRO A 135 25.26 -26.41 47.18
C PRO A 135 26.01 -27.61 47.80
N GLU A 136 25.26 -28.45 48.52
CA GLU A 136 25.69 -29.77 49.03
C GLU A 136 25.86 -30.82 47.90
N PRO A 137 26.70 -31.86 48.11
CA PRO A 137 27.05 -32.83 47.07
C PRO A 137 25.95 -33.87 46.78
N GLU A 138 25.77 -34.19 45.49
CA GLU A 138 24.87 -35.22 44.97
C GLU A 138 25.27 -36.65 45.43
N PRO A 139 24.30 -37.53 45.74
CA PRO A 139 24.54 -38.96 45.97
C PRO A 139 24.63 -39.77 44.66
N GLU A 140 25.50 -40.78 44.68
CA GLU A 140 25.85 -41.70 43.58
C GLU A 140 24.68 -42.56 43.05
N PRO A 141 24.71 -42.97 41.77
CA PRO A 141 23.69 -43.82 41.16
C PRO A 141 23.84 -45.32 41.54
N GLN A 142 22.72 -45.97 41.89
CA GLN A 142 22.60 -47.43 42.02
C GLN A 142 22.12 -48.08 40.70
N PRO A 143 22.45 -49.38 40.46
CA PRO A 143 22.33 -50.02 39.15
C PRO A 143 20.97 -50.67 38.82
N GLU A 144 20.77 -50.82 37.50
CA GLU A 144 19.78 -51.50 36.61
C GLU A 144 18.77 -52.54 37.16
N PRO A 145 17.65 -52.77 36.43
CA PRO A 145 17.62 -53.93 35.53
C PRO A 145 17.01 -53.69 34.13
N THR A 146 17.46 -54.54 33.20
CA THR A 146 17.10 -54.67 31.77
C THR A 146 15.76 -55.46 31.56
N PRO A 147 15.27 -55.75 30.33
CA PRO A 147 14.02 -55.23 29.74
C PRO A 147 12.91 -56.29 29.48
N GLU A 148 11.63 -55.87 29.39
CA GLU A 148 10.58 -56.58 28.59
C GLU A 148 9.47 -55.61 28.10
N GLU A 149 9.10 -55.70 26.81
CA GLU A 149 7.83 -55.25 26.19
C GLU A 149 6.64 -56.10 26.74
N PRO A 150 5.34 -55.68 26.74
CA PRO A 150 4.60 -55.26 25.53
C PRO A 150 3.31 -54.37 25.67
N LYS A 151 2.84 -53.88 24.50
CA LYS A 151 1.45 -53.55 24.04
C LYS A 151 0.71 -52.26 24.48
N GLU A 152 0.20 -51.59 23.43
CA GLU A 152 -0.84 -50.54 23.31
C GLU A 152 -2.14 -50.82 24.10
N PRO A 153 -2.89 -49.80 24.61
CA PRO A 153 -3.91 -49.10 23.78
C PRO A 153 -4.22 -47.61 24.11
N GLU A 154 -4.65 -46.87 23.06
CA GLU A 154 -5.71 -45.83 22.94
C GLU A 154 -5.76 -44.47 23.72
N LYS A 155 -6.23 -43.46 22.96
CA LYS A 155 -6.34 -41.97 23.12
C LYS A 155 -7.38 -41.50 24.17
N PRO A 156 -7.39 -40.22 24.65
CA PRO A 156 -8.10 -39.14 23.91
C PRO A 156 -7.59 -37.68 24.12
N GLY A 157 -7.64 -36.87 23.05
CA GLY A 157 -8.07 -35.46 23.16
C GLY A 157 -7.05 -34.31 23.01
N GLN A 158 -6.75 -33.90 21.76
CA GLN A 158 -6.65 -32.47 21.41
C GLN A 158 -6.93 -32.30 19.90
N PRO A 159 -7.79 -31.36 19.47
CA PRO A 159 -8.31 -31.30 18.11
C PRO A 159 -7.26 -30.76 17.13
N GLU A 160 -7.37 -31.26 15.89
CA GLU A 160 -6.45 -31.06 14.78
C GLU A 160 -6.21 -29.58 14.47
N GLN A 161 -4.94 -29.17 14.47
CA GLN A 161 -4.52 -27.91 13.85
C GLN A 161 -4.70 -28.06 12.35
N GLY A 162 -5.71 -27.37 11.80
CA GLY A 162 -5.91 -27.25 10.37
C GLY A 162 -4.68 -26.63 9.70
N ASP A 163 -4.16 -27.32 8.69
CA ASP A 163 -2.87 -27.11 8.04
C ASP A 163 -2.63 -25.66 7.57
N VAL A 164 -1.87 -24.90 8.35
CA VAL A 164 -1.23 -23.66 7.88
C VAL A 164 0.15 -24.03 7.34
N SER A 165 0.44 -23.69 6.07
CA SER A 165 1.77 -23.92 5.48
C SER A 165 2.85 -23.25 6.36
N PRO A 166 4.03 -23.88 6.58
CA PRO A 166 5.13 -23.29 7.36
C PRO A 166 5.52 -21.87 6.91
N GLU A 167 5.38 -21.58 5.63
CA GLU A 167 5.64 -20.26 5.02
C GLU A 167 4.63 -19.19 5.48
N VAL A 168 3.39 -19.59 5.71
CA VAL A 168 2.33 -18.69 6.16
C VAL A 168 2.46 -18.42 7.66
N GLN A 169 2.91 -19.42 8.42
CA GLN A 169 3.21 -19.24 9.84
C GLN A 169 4.39 -18.28 10.04
N THR A 170 5.47 -18.46 9.28
CA THR A 170 6.64 -17.56 9.32
C THR A 170 6.27 -16.13 8.91
N LEU A 171 5.40 -15.95 7.90
CA LEU A 171 4.90 -14.63 7.55
C LEU A 171 4.09 -13.99 8.69
N LEU A 172 3.22 -14.75 9.36
CA LEU A 172 2.45 -14.26 10.51
C LEU A 172 3.38 -13.80 11.64
N ASP A 173 4.42 -14.57 11.93
CA ASP A 173 5.39 -14.25 12.98
C ASP A 173 6.15 -12.96 12.68
N LEU A 174 6.55 -12.76 11.42
CA LEU A 174 7.18 -11.50 10.97
C LEU A 174 6.23 -10.30 11.09
N VAL A 175 4.97 -10.47 10.68
CA VAL A 175 3.96 -9.41 10.79
C VAL A 175 3.68 -9.08 12.25
N ASN A 176 3.56 -10.09 13.12
CA ASN A 176 3.33 -9.89 14.55
C ASN A 176 4.52 -9.24 15.24
N LYS A 177 5.76 -9.57 14.82
CA LYS A 177 6.97 -8.86 15.27
C LYS A 177 6.92 -7.37 14.90
N ALA A 178 6.63 -7.05 13.63
CA ALA A 178 6.51 -5.66 13.19
C ALA A 178 5.36 -4.91 13.88
N ARG A 179 4.25 -5.59 14.17
CA ARG A 179 3.13 -5.03 14.94
C ARG A 179 3.51 -4.76 16.38
N ALA A 180 4.27 -5.66 17.02
CA ALA A 180 4.76 -5.46 18.38
C ALA A 180 5.70 -4.25 18.46
N GLU A 181 6.60 -4.07 17.47
CA GLU A 181 7.45 -2.87 17.37
C GLU A 181 6.63 -1.58 17.19
N ALA A 182 5.46 -1.66 16.53
CA ALA A 182 4.52 -0.55 16.37
C ALA A 182 3.52 -0.40 17.54
N GLY A 183 3.65 -1.17 18.62
CA GLY A 183 2.76 -1.12 19.78
C GLY A 183 1.35 -1.69 19.54
N ALA A 184 1.16 -2.47 18.48
CA ALA A 184 -0.10 -3.13 18.14
C ALA A 184 -0.11 -4.60 18.63
N GLY A 185 -1.30 -5.10 19.01
CA GLY A 185 -1.48 -6.48 19.45
C GLY A 185 -1.28 -7.52 18.34
N PRO A 186 -0.98 -8.79 18.72
CA PRO A 186 -0.71 -9.88 17.77
C PRO A 186 -1.98 -10.33 17.04
N LEU A 187 -1.82 -10.74 15.79
CA LEU A 187 -2.85 -11.34 14.96
C LEU A 187 -2.87 -12.85 15.10
N LYS A 188 -4.07 -13.42 14.97
CA LYS A 188 -4.32 -14.87 14.87
C LYS A 188 -4.85 -15.18 13.48
N ILE A 189 -4.42 -16.30 12.92
CA ILE A 189 -4.98 -16.82 11.67
C ILE A 189 -6.37 -17.40 11.96
N ASP A 190 -7.34 -17.05 11.13
CA ASP A 190 -8.62 -17.73 11.06
C ASP A 190 -8.50 -18.93 10.11
N PRO A 191 -8.62 -20.18 10.61
CA PRO A 191 -8.43 -21.38 9.81
C PRO A 191 -9.50 -21.56 8.72
N GLU A 192 -10.73 -21.09 8.94
CA GLU A 192 -11.79 -21.18 7.93
C GLU A 192 -11.52 -20.20 6.79
N LEU A 193 -11.10 -18.99 7.12
CA LEU A 193 -10.75 -17.97 6.13
C LEU A 193 -9.56 -18.41 5.26
N GLN A 194 -8.54 -19.04 5.84
CA GLN A 194 -7.42 -19.57 5.05
C GLN A 194 -7.81 -20.74 4.15
N LYS A 195 -8.69 -21.63 4.62
CA LYS A 195 -9.20 -22.72 3.78
C LYS A 195 -9.96 -22.16 2.58
N VAL A 196 -10.80 -21.14 2.77
CA VAL A 196 -11.51 -20.48 1.66
C VAL A 196 -10.53 -19.77 0.72
N ALA A 197 -9.54 -19.04 1.26
CA ALA A 197 -8.57 -18.32 0.46
C ALA A 197 -7.70 -19.26 -0.40
N THR A 198 -7.26 -20.39 0.15
CA THR A 198 -6.48 -21.40 -0.57
C THR A 198 -7.31 -22.13 -1.63
N LEU A 199 -8.57 -22.46 -1.33
CA LEU A 199 -9.50 -23.02 -2.32
C LEU A 199 -9.72 -22.06 -3.50
N LYS A 200 -9.95 -20.77 -3.22
CA LYS A 200 -10.08 -19.74 -4.25
C LYS A 200 -8.80 -19.53 -5.06
N ALA A 201 -7.63 -19.55 -4.41
CA ALA A 201 -6.36 -19.40 -5.10
C ALA A 201 -6.09 -20.55 -6.09
N LYS A 202 -6.48 -21.78 -5.74
CA LYS A 202 -6.38 -22.94 -6.65
C LYS A 202 -7.32 -22.87 -7.85
N ASP A 203 -8.48 -22.23 -7.69
CA ASP A 203 -9.46 -22.03 -8.76
C ASP A 203 -9.02 -20.94 -9.77
N LEU A 204 -8.04 -20.11 -9.40
CA LEU A 204 -7.52 -19.01 -10.22
C LEU A 204 -6.32 -19.40 -11.10
N VAL A 205 -5.85 -20.66 -11.03
CA VAL A 205 -4.71 -21.19 -11.80
C VAL A 205 -5.19 -22.27 -12.75
#